data_AF-A0A4Q3AQZ5-F1
#
_entry.id   AF-A0A4Q3AQZ5-F1
#
_cell.length_a   1.000
_cell.length_b   1.000
_cell.length_c   1.000
_cell.angle_alpha   90.00
_cell.angle_beta   90.00
_cell.angle_gamma   90.00
#
_symmetry.space_group_name_H-M   'P 1'
#
loop_
_entity.id
_entity.type
_entity.pdbx_description
1 polymer ?
#
loop_
_entity_poly.entity_id
_entity_poly.type
_entity_poly.pdbx_seq_one_letter_code
_entity_poly.pdbx_strand_id
1 'polypeptide(L)'
;MNSDYTISRKREYERRFGPYNDDDFRSPEDCPEDRRELVAEIKVSAASVPLSDHLLDYAHGEYPMPLTEQLEPLFHKIIEWDRFLPRHNQAALLP
;
A
#
# COMPACT_ATOMS: atom_id res chain seq x y z
N MET A 1 -1.62 -4.82 -12.63
CA MET A 1 -0.57 -3.91 -13.12
C MET A 1 0.01 -3.16 -11.92
N ASN A 2 1.33 -3.04 -11.76
CA ASN A 2 1.88 -2.12 -10.74
C ASN A 2 1.87 -0.70 -11.31
N SER A 3 1.37 0.27 -10.54
CA SER A 3 1.40 1.67 -10.94
C SER A 3 2.84 2.16 -11.13
N ASP A 4 3.06 3.13 -12.02
CA ASP A 4 4.36 3.80 -12.21
C ASP A 4 4.90 4.36 -10.88
N TYR A 5 4.00 4.76 -9.98
CA TYR A 5 4.34 5.20 -8.65
C TYR A 5 4.91 4.07 -7.78
N THR A 6 4.25 2.92 -7.69
CA THR A 6 4.73 1.76 -6.91
C THR A 6 6.11 1.30 -7.37
N ILE A 7 6.34 1.25 -8.68
CA ILE A 7 7.65 0.89 -9.26
C ILE A 7 8.72 1.91 -8.85
N SER A 8 8.40 3.21 -8.93
CA SER A 8 9.31 4.28 -8.51
C SER A 8 9.69 4.17 -7.04
N ARG A 9 8.71 3.92 -6.15
CA ARG A 9 8.95 3.75 -4.70
C ARG A 9 9.80 2.51 -4.39
N LYS A 10 9.56 1.38 -5.04
CA LYS A 10 10.38 0.16 -4.91
C LYS A 10 11.84 0.43 -5.29
N ARG A 11 12.10 1.13 -6.41
CA ARG A 11 13.45 1.53 -6.81
C ARG A 11 14.11 2.48 -5.82
N GLU A 12 13.34 3.41 -5.26
CA GLU A 12 13.85 4.30 -4.21
C GLU A 12 14.25 3.53 -2.96
N TYR A 13 13.45 2.54 -2.56
CA TYR A 13 13.75 1.67 -1.43
C TYR A 13 15.04 0.90 -1.69
N GLU A 14 15.13 0.27 -2.86
CA GLU A 14 16.27 -0.58 -3.23
C GLU A 14 17.59 0.18 -3.24
N ARG A 15 17.57 1.42 -3.72
CA ARG A 15 18.73 2.32 -3.69
C ARG A 15 19.17 2.68 -2.26
N ARG A 16 18.24 2.78 -1.31
CA ARG A 16 18.51 3.24 0.07
C ARG A 16 18.86 2.09 1.02
N PHE A 17 18.22 0.93 0.86
CA PHE A 17 18.21 -0.13 1.86
C PHE A 17 18.61 -1.52 1.32
N GLY A 18 18.82 -1.64 0.01
CA GLY A 18 19.06 -2.92 -0.66
C GLY A 18 17.77 -3.60 -1.13
N PRO A 19 17.84 -4.85 -1.62
CA PRO A 19 16.72 -5.54 -2.27
C PRO A 19 15.42 -5.49 -1.48
N TYR A 20 14.30 -5.32 -2.18
CA TYR A 20 12.97 -5.30 -1.57
C TYR A 20 12.21 -6.59 -1.87
N ASN A 21 11.71 -7.26 -0.84
CA ASN A 21 10.73 -8.34 -0.98
C ASN A 21 9.39 -7.93 -0.37
N ASP A 22 8.30 -8.23 -1.07
CA ASP A 22 6.94 -7.96 -0.58
C ASP A 22 6.64 -8.73 0.72
N ASP A 23 7.36 -9.80 1.05
CA ASP A 23 7.22 -10.58 2.28
C ASP A 23 8.03 -10.08 3.48
N ASP A 24 8.99 -9.15 3.29
CA ASP A 24 9.93 -8.75 4.36
C ASP A 24 9.23 -8.07 5.54
N PHE A 25 8.13 -7.36 5.26
CA PHE A 25 7.37 -6.60 6.26
C PHE A 25 5.89 -6.90 6.08
N ARG A 26 5.39 -7.91 6.79
CA ARG A 26 3.99 -8.30 6.76
C ARG A 26 3.13 -7.35 7.57
N SER A 27 3.65 -6.83 8.70
CA SER A 27 3.02 -5.76 9.46
C SER A 27 3.96 -4.53 9.59
N PRO A 28 3.42 -3.34 9.90
CA PRO A 28 4.22 -2.14 10.13
C PRO A 28 5.16 -2.22 11.35
N GLU A 29 4.80 -3.02 12.35
CA GLU A 29 5.57 -3.23 13.58
C GLU A 29 6.88 -3.99 13.31
N ASP A 30 6.89 -4.86 12.30
CA ASP A 30 8.09 -5.58 11.85
C ASP A 30 9.03 -4.68 11.01
N CYS A 31 8.57 -3.49 10.61
CA CYS A 31 9.32 -2.59 9.74
C CYS A 31 10.14 -1.58 10.55
N PRO A 32 11.48 -1.52 10.34
CA PRO A 32 12.33 -0.48 10.90
C PRO A 32 11.80 0.92 10.60
N GLU A 33 11.88 1.82 11.59
CA GLU A 33 11.28 3.15 11.52
C GLU A 33 11.81 3.99 10.35
N ASP A 34 13.10 3.88 10.04
CA ASP A 34 13.77 4.57 8.93
C ASP A 34 13.29 4.13 7.54
N ARG A 35 12.62 2.98 7.46
CA ARG A 35 12.08 2.38 6.22
C ARG A 35 10.56 2.47 6.12
N ARG A 36 9.89 2.61 7.26
CA ARG A 36 8.44 2.40 7.41
C ARG A 36 7.60 3.27 6.48
N GLU A 37 7.95 4.54 6.33
CA GLU A 37 7.25 5.45 5.43
C GLU A 37 7.28 4.95 3.98
N LEU A 38 8.47 4.61 3.47
CA LEU A 38 8.62 4.18 2.09
C LEU A 38 8.00 2.80 1.84
N VAL A 39 8.07 1.89 2.82
CA VAL A 39 7.37 0.60 2.75
C VAL A 39 5.85 0.82 2.76
N ALA A 40 5.33 1.76 3.55
CA ALA A 40 3.92 2.12 3.55
C ALA A 40 3.47 2.64 2.17
N GLU A 41 4.25 3.52 1.54
CA GLU A 41 3.96 4.00 0.18
C GLU A 41 3.88 2.83 -0.82
N ILE A 42 4.79 1.86 -0.73
CA ILE A 42 4.78 0.67 -1.59
C ILE A 42 3.57 -0.21 -1.31
N LYS A 43 3.30 -0.55 -0.05
CA LYS A 43 2.22 -1.46 0.37
C LYS A 43 0.83 -0.90 0.06
N VAL A 44 0.60 0.37 0.38
CA VAL A 44 -0.67 1.05 0.10
C VAL A 44 -0.87 1.17 -1.40
N SER A 45 0.12 1.66 -2.16
CA SER A 45 -0.05 1.81 -3.61
C SER A 45 -0.26 0.46 -4.33
N ALA A 46 0.43 -0.60 -3.91
CA ALA A 46 0.25 -1.94 -4.45
C ALA A 46 -1.13 -2.55 -4.15
N ALA A 47 -1.74 -2.20 -3.01
CA ALA A 47 -3.08 -2.65 -2.65
C ALA A 47 -4.19 -1.80 -3.30
N SER A 48 -3.96 -0.51 -3.48
CA SER A 48 -4.94 0.44 -4.04
C SER A 48 -5.25 0.18 -5.52
N VAL A 49 -4.30 -0.35 -6.30
CA VAL A 49 -4.54 -0.67 -7.72
C VAL A 49 -5.58 -1.78 -7.88
N PRO A 50 -5.36 -3.02 -7.38
CA PRO A 50 -6.36 -4.08 -7.50
C PRO A 50 -7.68 -3.73 -6.78
N LEU A 51 -7.63 -2.95 -5.68
CA LEU A 51 -8.84 -2.45 -5.04
C LEU A 51 -9.65 -1.55 -5.99
N SER A 52 -8.99 -0.63 -6.69
CA SER A 52 -9.66 0.26 -7.65
C SER A 52 -10.25 -0.52 -8.82
N ASP A 53 -9.52 -1.50 -9.34
CA ASP A 53 -10.01 -2.38 -10.41
C ASP A 53 -11.27 -3.12 -9.95
N HIS A 54 -11.25 -3.70 -8.75
CA HIS A 54 -12.40 -4.40 -8.21
C HIS A 54 -13.62 -3.50 -7.95
N LEU A 55 -13.39 -2.27 -7.46
CA LEU A 55 -14.46 -1.28 -7.28
C LEU A 55 -15.04 -0.82 -8.63
N LEU A 56 -14.23 -0.75 -9.68
CA LEU A 56 -14.69 -0.41 -11.03
C LEU A 56 -15.56 -1.54 -11.61
N ASP A 57 -15.10 -2.78 -11.54
CA ASP A 57 -15.86 -3.96 -11.96
C ASP A 57 -17.19 -4.08 -11.19
N TYR A 58 -17.20 -3.74 -9.89
CA TYR A 58 -18.43 -3.65 -9.09
C TYR A 58 -19.35 -2.53 -9.58
N ALA A 59 -18.82 -1.34 -9.86
CA ALA A 59 -19.59 -0.22 -10.38
C ALA A 59 -20.21 -0.53 -11.76
N HIS A 60 -19.58 -1.38 -12.55
CA HIS A 60 -20.11 -1.87 -13.83
C HIS A 60 -21.08 -3.05 -13.70
N GLY A 61 -21.26 -3.61 -12.51
CA GLY A 61 -22.11 -4.78 -12.27
C GLY A 61 -21.53 -6.08 -12.84
N GLU A 62 -20.25 -6.10 -13.16
CA GLU A 62 -19.53 -7.24 -13.76
C GLU A 62 -18.76 -8.07 -12.71
N TYR A 63 -18.80 -7.65 -11.44
CA TYR A 63 -18.00 -8.25 -10.39
C TYR A 63 -18.47 -9.66 -9.99
N PRO A 64 -17.56 -10.66 -9.94
CA PRO A 64 -17.89 -12.00 -9.47
C PRO A 64 -18.12 -12.01 -7.95
N MET A 65 -19.26 -12.54 -7.51
CA MET A 65 -19.53 -12.77 -6.09
C MET A 65 -18.73 -13.98 -5.56
N PRO A 66 -18.27 -13.95 -4.28
CA PRO A 66 -18.54 -12.93 -3.27
C PRO A 66 -17.52 -11.77 -3.22
N LEU A 67 -18.07 -10.55 -3.04
CA LEU A 67 -17.37 -9.27 -2.90
C LEU A 67 -16.27 -9.25 -1.81
N THR A 68 -16.44 -10.02 -0.74
CA THR A 68 -15.67 -9.86 0.51
C THR A 68 -14.31 -10.54 0.49
N GLU A 69 -14.17 -11.69 -0.16
CA GLU A 69 -12.96 -12.52 -0.04
C GLU A 69 -11.71 -11.86 -0.65
N GLN A 70 -11.87 -11.08 -1.71
CA GLN A 70 -10.75 -10.41 -2.39
C GLN A 70 -10.53 -8.97 -1.90
N LEU A 71 -11.60 -8.29 -1.48
CA LEU A 71 -11.53 -6.89 -1.04
C LEU A 71 -11.04 -6.74 0.39
N GLU A 72 -11.48 -7.62 1.29
CA GLU A 72 -11.16 -7.52 2.72
C GLU A 72 -9.63 -7.49 2.95
N PRO A 73 -8.81 -8.38 2.37
CA PRO A 73 -7.36 -8.32 2.53
C PRO A 73 -6.72 -7.02 2.00
N LEU A 74 -7.30 -6.42 0.97
CA LEU A 74 -6.81 -5.15 0.40
C LEU A 74 -7.12 -3.98 1.34
N PHE A 75 -8.34 -3.93 1.89
CA PHE A 75 -8.73 -2.92 2.87
C PHE A 75 -7.88 -3.00 4.14
N HIS A 76 -7.71 -4.19 4.72
CA HIS A 76 -6.87 -4.37 5.92
C HIS A 76 -5.44 -3.89 5.66
N LYS A 77 -4.85 -4.29 4.54
CA LYS A 77 -3.50 -3.86 4.16
C LYS A 77 -3.39 -2.34 4.01
N ILE A 78 -4.38 -1.67 3.42
CA ILE A 78 -4.35 -0.21 3.29
C ILE A 78 -4.46 0.44 4.68
N ILE A 79 -5.42 0.03 5.50
CA ILE A 79 -5.69 0.63 6.81
C ILE A 79 -4.49 0.48 7.76
N GLU A 80 -3.85 -0.69 7.78
CA GLU A 80 -2.68 -0.95 8.63
C GLU A 80 -1.51 0.00 8.35
N TRP A 81 -1.29 0.30 7.06
CA TRP A 81 -0.14 1.05 6.59
C TRP A 81 -0.41 2.55 6.37
N ASP A 82 -1.68 2.96 6.19
CA ASP A 82 -2.06 4.33 5.83
C ASP A 82 -1.51 5.37 6.80
N ARG A 83 -1.55 5.08 8.12
CA ARG A 83 -1.08 5.98 9.19
C ARG A 83 0.39 6.39 9.08
N PHE A 84 1.20 5.65 8.32
CA PHE A 84 2.63 5.93 8.12
C PHE A 84 2.94 6.68 6.83
N LEU A 85 1.92 7.06 6.06
CA LEU A 85 2.12 7.87 4.85
C LEU A 85 2.51 9.31 5.20
N PRO A 86 3.30 10.00 4.34
CA PRO A 86 3.81 11.34 4.62
C PRO A 86 2.73 12.38 4.95
N ARG A 87 1.53 12.24 4.40
CA ARG A 87 0.38 13.15 4.63
C ARG A 87 -0.06 13.21 6.09
N HIS A 88 0.11 12.13 6.86
CA HIS A 88 -0.22 12.09 8.29
C HIS A 88 0.89 12.72 9.15
N ASN A 89 2.15 12.63 8.69
CA ASN A 89 3.27 13.31 9.32
C ASN A 89 3.21 14.84 9.11
N GLN A 90 2.59 15.32 8.03
CA GLN A 90 2.35 16.75 7.80
C GLN A 90 1.28 17.36 8.73
N ALA A 91 0.32 16.56 9.22
CA ALA A 91 -0.67 17.05 10.19
C ALA A 91 -0.04 17.37 11.57
N ALA A 92 1.14 16.81 11.88
CA ALA A 92 1.91 17.13 13.07
C ALA A 92 2.81 18.38 12.92
N LEU A 93 2.84 19.02 11.74
CA LEU A 93 3.69 20.17 11.41
C LEU A 93 2.92 21.49 11.21
N LEU A 94 1.60 21.51 11.43
CA LEU A 94 0.84 22.76 11.47
C LEU A 94 0.82 23.31 12.91
N PRO A 95 1.22 24.59 13.11
CA PRO A 95 1.22 25.25 14.42
C PRO A 95 -0.18 25.50 14.99
#